data_AF-A0A7J4RVH1-F1
#
_entry.id   AF-A0A7J4RVH1-F1
#
_cell.length_a   1.000
_cell.length_b   1.000
_cell.length_c   1.000
_cell.angle_alpha   90.00
_cell.angle_beta   90.00
_cell.angle_gamma   90.00
#
_symmetry.space_group_name_H-M   'P 1'
#
loop_
_entity.id
_entity.type
_entity.pdbx_description
1 polymer ?
#
loop_
_entity_poly.entity_id
_entity_poly.type
_entity_poly.pdbx_seq_one_letter_code
_entity_poly.pdbx_strand_id
1 'polypeptide(L)'
;MAGTSKATYVDSEFMQFAPLIVLLPMLAFPIILFLGRVFNRNPFWKDKMKEGGIIALIVMAASLMISLLLIKDHLGSFLIDHDTVDFLWLNTHTYSSGGLAEHTLGFGLYVDHITVMLLFVASFLCLLINIFSIGYMNTDPINDNRNHRFYAEFVLFCSGMLGMVLADSFLWLFIFWEIMGLCSYLLIGFYYEKPSAAYAAKKAFLTTRVGDVFLMIGLVMMWDLFGSLDYAVVFDEANIKAVAAESAGTLQWALGMMFIGAVGKSAQFPLHVWLPDAMEGPTPVSALIHAATMVNAGLYLVARMFPFFGSEYLQNDLVDLAFIIALIGGLTAVMAAAIAFVQHDLKKVLAYSTMSQLAYIFTGLGCAMYLANTLDWKTDDADHYIVVIAFGAALFHLFNHAMAKGMLFMASGSVIHEVHHAHHHLHHHDHHDDDHHE
;
A
#
# COMPACT_ATOMS: atom_id res chain seq x y z
N MET A 1 14.00 -4.67 32.11
CA MET A 1 14.41 -6.09 32.21
C MET A 1 13.94 -6.75 30.93
N ALA A 2 14.86 -7.10 30.03
CA ALA A 2 14.52 -7.67 28.74
C ALA A 2 13.95 -9.09 28.96
N GLY A 3 12.63 -9.21 28.89
CA GLY A 3 11.97 -10.49 28.78
C GLY A 3 12.29 -11.05 27.41
N THR A 4 13.10 -12.10 27.36
CA THR A 4 13.18 -12.99 26.21
C THR A 4 11.81 -13.65 26.03
N SER A 5 10.91 -12.96 25.33
CA SER A 5 9.77 -13.60 24.68
C SER A 5 10.35 -14.69 23.79
N LYS A 6 10.01 -15.95 24.09
CA LYS A 6 10.36 -17.07 23.23
C LYS A 6 9.60 -16.88 21.92
N ALA A 7 10.27 -16.35 20.90
CA ALA A 7 9.80 -16.46 19.53
C ALA A 7 9.66 -17.95 19.21
N THR A 8 8.42 -18.43 19.12
CA THR A 8 8.12 -19.78 18.65
C THR A 8 8.42 -19.81 17.15
N TYR A 9 9.63 -20.21 16.79
CA TYR A 9 10.01 -20.39 15.39
C TYR A 9 9.25 -21.58 14.83
N VAL A 10 8.29 -21.32 13.94
CA VAL A 10 7.84 -22.35 13.01
C VAL A 10 8.99 -22.56 12.02
N ASP A 11 9.56 -23.76 11.99
CA ASP A 11 10.46 -24.23 10.95
C ASP A 11 9.67 -24.36 9.62
N SER A 12 9.29 -23.25 9.01
CA SER A 12 8.78 -23.21 7.64
C SER A 12 9.99 -23.17 6.70
N GLU A 13 10.14 -24.21 5.88
CA GLU A 13 11.19 -24.29 4.85
C GLU A 13 11.15 -23.08 3.89
N PHE A 14 10.00 -22.40 3.77
CA PHE A 14 9.81 -21.27 2.87
C PHE A 14 9.98 -19.89 3.53
N MET A 15 9.95 -19.80 4.86
CA MET A 15 10.09 -18.52 5.59
C MET A 15 11.44 -17.84 5.34
N GLN A 16 12.51 -18.63 5.17
CA GLN A 16 13.83 -18.13 4.80
C GLN A 16 13.86 -17.37 3.46
N PHE A 17 12.90 -17.64 2.56
CA PHE A 17 12.79 -16.97 1.26
C PHE A 17 11.87 -15.75 1.30
N ALA A 18 11.13 -15.52 2.39
CA ALA A 18 10.21 -14.40 2.52
C ALA A 18 10.86 -13.01 2.27
N PRO A 19 12.12 -12.74 2.66
CA PRO A 19 12.79 -11.48 2.30
C PRO A 19 12.92 -11.27 0.78
N LEU A 20 13.00 -12.35 -0.01
CA LEU A 20 13.11 -12.26 -1.46
C LEU A 20 11.86 -11.66 -2.11
N ILE A 21 10.69 -11.76 -1.47
CA ILE A 21 9.45 -11.13 -1.95
C ILE A 21 9.68 -9.64 -2.18
N VAL A 22 10.44 -8.99 -1.28
CA VAL A 22 10.78 -7.57 -1.30
C VAL A 22 12.07 -7.32 -2.08
N LEU A 23 13.11 -8.12 -1.82
CA LEU A 23 14.43 -7.86 -2.39
C LEU A 23 14.49 -8.07 -3.91
N LEU A 24 13.76 -9.04 -4.46
CA LEU A 24 13.77 -9.28 -5.91
C LEU A 24 13.34 -8.03 -6.70
N PRO A 25 12.16 -7.42 -6.45
CA PRO A 25 11.76 -6.18 -7.13
C PRO A 25 12.67 -5.00 -6.77
N MET A 26 13.17 -4.92 -5.53
CA MET A 26 14.12 -3.87 -5.12
C MET A 26 15.45 -3.93 -5.88
N LEU A 27 15.99 -5.13 -6.13
CA LEU A 27 17.22 -5.34 -6.89
C LEU A 27 17.01 -5.23 -8.40
N ALA A 28 15.80 -5.54 -8.89
CA ALA A 28 15.45 -5.35 -10.29
C ALA A 28 15.44 -3.87 -10.70
N PHE A 29 15.11 -2.96 -9.79
CA PHE A 29 15.11 -1.50 -10.02
C PHE A 29 16.43 -0.98 -10.63
N PRO A 30 17.60 -1.09 -9.96
CA PRO A 30 18.85 -0.59 -10.52
C PRO A 30 19.31 -1.37 -11.76
N ILE A 31 18.97 -2.66 -11.85
CA ILE A 31 19.30 -3.51 -13.02
C ILE A 31 18.57 -2.99 -14.26
N ILE A 32 17.26 -2.74 -14.17
CA ILE A 32 16.46 -2.23 -15.29
C ILE A 32 16.95 -0.83 -15.69
N LEU A 33 17.26 0.06 -14.73
CA LEU A 33 17.80 1.38 -15.05
C LEU A 33 19.16 1.30 -15.76
N PHE A 34 20.08 0.48 -15.24
CA PHE A 34 21.41 0.33 -15.82
C PHE A 34 21.36 -0.26 -17.23
N LEU A 35 20.63 -1.36 -17.41
CA LEU A 35 20.44 -1.99 -18.72
C LEU A 35 19.71 -1.07 -19.69
N GLY A 36 18.71 -0.32 -19.21
CA GLY A 36 18.01 0.68 -20.00
C GLY A 36 18.91 1.80 -20.50
N ARG A 37 19.89 2.23 -19.70
CA ARG A 37 20.89 3.22 -20.10
C ARG A 37 21.91 2.66 -21.10
N VAL A 38 22.37 1.42 -20.90
CA VAL A 38 23.41 0.78 -21.73
C VAL A 38 22.85 0.33 -23.09
N PHE A 39 21.68 -0.29 -23.10
CA PHE A 39 21.06 -0.89 -24.29
C PHE A 39 19.95 -0.01 -24.87
N ASN A 40 19.91 1.27 -24.53
CA ASN A 40 18.89 2.17 -25.06
C ASN A 40 18.93 2.17 -26.61
N ARG A 41 17.76 2.15 -27.26
CA ARG A 41 17.60 2.04 -28.73
C ARG A 41 18.06 0.72 -29.37
N ASN A 42 18.54 -0.25 -28.58
CA ASN A 42 18.86 -1.56 -29.12
C ASN A 42 17.57 -2.33 -29.47
N PRO A 43 17.43 -2.90 -30.69
CA PRO A 43 16.21 -3.64 -31.09
C PRO A 43 15.87 -4.80 -30.16
N PHE A 44 16.88 -5.51 -29.63
CA PHE A 44 16.64 -6.59 -28.67
C PHE A 44 16.05 -6.06 -27.35
N TRP A 45 16.57 -4.94 -26.84
CA TRP A 45 16.07 -4.31 -25.61
C TRP A 45 14.64 -3.81 -25.78
N LYS A 46 14.36 -3.16 -26.91
CA LYS A 46 13.03 -2.63 -27.23
C LYS A 46 12.02 -3.76 -27.50
N ASP A 47 12.31 -4.65 -28.43
CA ASP A 47 11.31 -5.57 -28.97
C ASP A 47 11.14 -6.85 -28.15
N LYS A 48 12.26 -7.42 -27.66
CA LYS A 48 12.26 -8.68 -26.90
C LYS A 48 12.14 -8.45 -25.41
N MET A 49 12.92 -7.53 -24.85
CA MET A 49 12.90 -7.25 -23.41
C MET A 49 11.83 -6.23 -23.01
N LYS A 50 11.15 -5.61 -23.98
CA LYS A 50 10.10 -4.59 -23.76
C LYS A 50 10.59 -3.49 -22.83
N GLU A 51 11.81 -3.04 -23.08
CA GLU A 51 12.55 -2.07 -22.27
C GLU A 51 12.60 -2.40 -20.77
N GLY A 52 12.71 -3.68 -20.40
CA GLY A 52 12.79 -4.13 -19.02
C GLY A 52 11.46 -4.66 -18.46
N GLY A 53 10.36 -4.54 -19.20
CA GLY A 53 9.06 -5.07 -18.80
C GLY A 53 9.06 -6.58 -18.57
N ILE A 54 9.84 -7.35 -19.35
CA ILE A 54 9.98 -8.80 -19.15
C ILE A 54 10.76 -9.13 -17.87
N ILE A 55 11.78 -8.32 -17.52
CA ILE A 55 12.52 -8.50 -16.25
C ILE A 55 11.58 -8.26 -15.08
N ALA A 56 10.83 -7.16 -15.13
CA ALA A 56 9.81 -6.85 -14.13
C ALA A 56 8.81 -8.00 -13.99
N LEU A 57 8.32 -8.55 -15.11
CA LEU A 57 7.34 -9.64 -15.11
C LEU A 57 7.84 -10.90 -14.41
N ILE A 58 9.07 -11.33 -14.73
CA ILE A 58 9.70 -12.52 -14.12
C ILE A 58 9.86 -12.31 -12.62
N VAL A 59 10.31 -11.13 -12.21
CA VAL A 59 10.53 -10.77 -10.81
C VAL A 59 9.21 -10.73 -10.04
N MET A 60 8.17 -10.10 -10.60
CA MET A 60 6.85 -10.05 -9.98
C MET A 60 6.20 -11.43 -9.90
N ALA A 61 6.41 -12.29 -10.90
CA ALA A 61 5.93 -13.68 -10.87
C ALA A 61 6.65 -14.50 -9.79
N ALA A 62 7.95 -14.30 -9.62
CA ALA A 62 8.73 -14.93 -8.56
C ALA A 62 8.26 -14.46 -7.18
N SER A 63 8.07 -13.15 -6.97
CA SER A 63 7.51 -12.61 -5.72
C SER A 63 6.13 -13.19 -5.41
N LEU A 64 5.22 -13.25 -6.39
CA LEU A 64 3.90 -13.90 -6.20
C LEU A 64 4.04 -15.38 -5.83
N MET A 65 4.92 -16.13 -6.49
CA MET A 65 5.13 -17.54 -6.19
C MET A 65 5.60 -17.74 -4.74
N ILE A 66 6.58 -16.96 -4.29
CA ILE A 66 7.08 -17.03 -2.92
C ILE A 66 5.99 -16.58 -1.93
N SER A 67 5.22 -15.53 -2.25
CA SER A 67 4.06 -15.14 -1.45
C SER A 67 3.04 -16.26 -1.31
N LEU A 68 2.70 -16.97 -2.39
CA LEU A 68 1.74 -18.09 -2.34
C LEU A 68 2.27 -19.26 -1.50
N LEU A 69 3.57 -19.54 -1.55
CA LEU A 69 4.20 -20.56 -0.71
C LEU A 69 4.14 -20.17 0.77
N LEU A 70 4.47 -18.93 1.11
CA LEU A 70 4.37 -18.40 2.47
C LEU A 70 2.93 -18.43 3.00
N ILE A 71 1.96 -18.07 2.15
CA ILE A 71 0.53 -18.12 2.49
C ILE A 71 0.07 -19.56 2.73
N LYS A 72 0.50 -20.50 1.87
CA LYS A 72 0.20 -21.92 2.05
C LYS A 72 0.75 -22.43 3.39
N ASP A 73 1.97 -22.06 3.75
CA ASP A 73 2.58 -22.46 5.01
C ASP A 73 1.82 -21.88 6.21
N HIS A 74 1.45 -20.59 6.16
CA HIS A 74 0.65 -19.95 7.22
C HIS A 74 -0.74 -20.58 7.38
N LEU A 75 -1.43 -20.90 6.28
CA LEU A 75 -2.71 -21.61 6.33
C LEU A 75 -2.55 -23.05 6.86
N GLY A 76 -1.40 -23.68 6.59
CA GLY A 76 -1.06 -25.00 7.14
C GLY A 76 -0.74 -24.97 8.63
N SER A 77 -0.06 -23.92 9.12
CA SER A 77 0.26 -23.75 10.54
C SER A 77 -0.98 -23.39 11.38
N PHE A 78 -1.95 -22.70 10.79
CA PHE A 78 -3.24 -22.42 11.43
C PHE A 78 -3.98 -23.69 11.87
N LEU A 79 -3.83 -24.80 11.12
CA LEU A 79 -4.41 -26.10 11.51
C LEU A 79 -3.69 -26.75 12.70
N ILE A 80 -2.54 -26.21 13.13
CA ILE A 80 -1.64 -26.75 14.17
C ILE A 80 -1.53 -25.78 15.37
N ASP A 81 -2.38 -24.75 15.46
CA ASP A 81 -2.49 -23.83 16.62
C ASP A 81 -1.27 -22.89 16.81
N HIS A 82 -0.74 -22.35 15.71
CA HIS A 82 0.31 -21.32 15.72
C HIS A 82 -0.12 -20.09 14.89
N ASP A 83 -0.41 -18.98 15.58
CA ASP A 83 -1.09 -17.81 15.00
C ASP A 83 -0.16 -16.75 14.38
N THR A 84 1.12 -16.72 14.75
CA THR A 84 2.07 -15.70 14.29
C THR A 84 3.46 -16.27 14.01
N VAL A 85 4.09 -15.78 12.94
CA VAL A 85 5.48 -16.11 12.61
C VAL A 85 6.28 -14.83 12.50
N ASP A 86 7.20 -14.65 13.44
CA ASP A 86 8.15 -13.54 13.49
C ASP A 86 9.54 -14.04 13.07
N PHE A 87 10.11 -13.39 12.06
CA PHE A 87 11.46 -13.71 11.57
C PHE A 87 12.33 -12.46 11.58
N LEU A 88 13.32 -12.41 12.47
CA LEU A 88 14.31 -11.34 12.51
C LEU A 88 15.46 -11.62 11.53
N TRP A 89 15.60 -10.80 10.50
CA TRP A 89 16.51 -11.04 9.36
C TRP A 89 17.85 -10.31 9.47
N LEU A 90 17.84 -9.01 9.76
CA LEU A 90 19.04 -8.20 9.98
C LEU A 90 19.04 -7.66 11.39
N ASN A 91 20.21 -7.54 12.01
CA ASN A 91 20.40 -6.82 13.27
C ASN A 91 21.61 -5.91 13.13
N THR A 92 21.44 -4.63 13.44
CA THR A 92 22.56 -3.69 13.58
C THR A 92 22.60 -3.16 15.01
N HIS A 93 23.72 -3.38 15.68
CA HIS A 93 23.99 -2.81 16.99
C HIS A 93 24.49 -1.38 16.80
N THR A 94 23.74 -0.39 17.28
CA THR A 94 24.19 1.00 17.26
C THR A 94 25.00 1.31 18.52
N TYR A 95 26.23 1.80 18.33
CA TYR A 95 27.13 2.15 19.44
C TYR A 95 26.85 3.60 19.87
N SER A 96 26.30 3.79 21.07
CA SER A 96 26.19 5.13 21.68
C SER A 96 27.36 5.37 22.62
N SER A 97 28.08 6.47 22.41
CA SER A 97 29.14 6.94 23.30
C SER A 97 28.52 7.37 24.65
N GLY A 98 28.50 6.48 25.65
CA GLY A 98 28.25 6.88 27.04
C GLY A 98 27.52 5.89 27.95
N GLY A 99 27.04 4.74 27.46
CA GLY A 99 26.39 3.73 28.32
C GLY A 99 25.68 2.66 27.50
N LEU A 100 25.75 1.41 27.93
CA LEU A 100 25.17 0.23 27.29
C LEU A 100 23.63 0.27 27.32
N ALA A 101 23.03 0.95 26.36
CA ALA A 101 21.69 0.61 25.89
C ALA A 101 21.87 -0.05 24.51
N GLU A 102 21.70 -1.37 24.46
CA GLU A 102 21.72 -2.14 23.21
C GLU A 102 20.45 -1.82 22.42
N HIS A 103 20.50 -0.83 21.53
CA HIS A 103 19.44 -0.62 20.56
C HIS A 103 19.75 -1.41 19.30
N THR A 104 19.06 -2.54 19.13
CA THR A 104 19.05 -3.33 17.90
C THR A 104 18.10 -2.69 16.90
N LEU A 105 18.64 -2.09 15.84
CA LEU A 105 17.85 -1.77 14.66
C LEU A 105 17.94 -2.97 13.73
N GLY A 106 16.93 -3.82 13.79
CA GLY A 106 16.81 -4.99 12.96
C GLY A 106 15.67 -4.91 11.95
N PHE A 107 15.80 -5.59 10.81
CA PHE A 107 14.67 -5.82 9.90
C PHE A 107 14.20 -7.24 10.11
N GLY A 108 12.92 -7.43 10.36
CA GLY A 108 12.28 -8.73 10.34
C GLY A 108 11.02 -8.74 9.50
N LEU A 109 10.32 -9.88 9.54
CA LEU A 109 9.09 -10.12 8.83
C LEU A 109 8.01 -10.57 9.81
N TYR A 110 6.83 -9.97 9.70
CA TYR A 110 5.67 -10.27 10.51
C TYR A 110 4.54 -10.83 9.64
N VAL A 111 4.21 -12.10 9.85
CA VAL A 111 3.21 -12.83 9.06
C VAL A 111 2.03 -13.22 9.93
N ASP A 112 0.88 -12.61 9.65
CA ASP A 112 -0.42 -12.95 10.22
C ASP A 112 -1.52 -12.96 9.13
N HIS A 113 -2.76 -13.14 9.58
CA HIS A 113 -3.95 -13.16 8.73
C HIS A 113 -4.13 -11.90 7.86
N ILE A 114 -3.84 -10.71 8.40
CA ILE A 114 -3.97 -9.44 7.66
C ILE A 114 -2.86 -9.32 6.62
N THR A 115 -1.62 -9.66 6.99
CA THR A 115 -0.45 -9.70 6.10
C THR A 115 -0.74 -10.62 4.93
N VAL A 116 -1.16 -11.86 5.18
CA VAL A 116 -1.39 -12.87 4.15
C VAL A 116 -2.44 -12.43 3.13
N MET A 117 -3.55 -11.87 3.59
CA MET A 117 -4.59 -11.36 2.70
C MET A 117 -4.06 -10.24 1.80
N LEU A 118 -3.42 -9.23 2.37
CA LEU A 118 -2.91 -8.08 1.61
C LEU A 118 -1.72 -8.44 0.74
N LEU A 119 -0.86 -9.35 1.19
CA LEU A 119 0.28 -9.83 0.43
C LEU A 119 -0.19 -10.54 -0.83
N PHE A 120 -1.23 -11.37 -0.74
CA PHE A 120 -1.86 -11.98 -1.91
C PHE A 120 -2.40 -10.90 -2.86
N VAL A 121 -3.24 -9.98 -2.37
CA VAL A 121 -3.85 -8.93 -3.18
C VAL A 121 -2.78 -8.08 -3.89
N ALA A 122 -1.77 -7.63 -3.16
CA ALA A 122 -0.71 -6.79 -3.68
C ALA A 122 0.15 -7.54 -4.72
N SER A 123 0.67 -8.73 -4.38
CA SER A 123 1.53 -9.50 -5.30
C SER A 123 0.79 -9.93 -6.56
N PHE A 124 -0.47 -10.37 -6.42
CA PHE A 124 -1.31 -10.80 -7.54
C PHE A 124 -1.64 -9.64 -8.49
N LEU A 125 -2.13 -8.52 -7.96
CA LEU A 125 -2.47 -7.36 -8.80
C LEU A 125 -1.23 -6.71 -9.40
N CYS A 126 -0.11 -6.64 -8.68
CA CYS A 126 1.13 -6.10 -9.26
C CYS A 126 1.59 -6.93 -10.45
N LEU A 127 1.47 -8.26 -10.41
CA LEU A 127 1.75 -9.12 -11.58
C LEU A 127 0.80 -8.82 -12.74
N LEU A 128 -0.52 -8.79 -12.50
CA LEU A 128 -1.51 -8.53 -13.56
C LEU A 128 -1.33 -7.14 -14.20
N ILE A 129 -1.07 -6.12 -13.38
CA ILE A 129 -0.82 -4.76 -13.85
C ILE A 129 0.50 -4.71 -14.62
N ASN A 130 1.51 -5.49 -14.24
CA ASN A 130 2.74 -5.59 -15.01
C ASN A 130 2.46 -6.20 -16.40
N ILE A 131 1.68 -7.27 -16.49
CA ILE A 131 1.24 -7.86 -17.77
C ILE A 131 0.52 -6.80 -18.63
N PHE A 132 -0.45 -6.10 -18.03
CA PHE A 132 -1.19 -5.03 -18.70
C PHE A 132 -0.27 -3.90 -19.19
N SER A 133 0.70 -3.48 -18.36
CA SER A 133 1.64 -2.42 -18.70
C SER A 133 2.55 -2.79 -19.87
N ILE A 134 2.88 -4.08 -20.07
CA ILE A 134 3.65 -4.53 -21.24
C ILE A 134 2.86 -4.27 -22.53
N GLY A 135 1.55 -4.55 -22.51
CA GLY A 135 0.67 -4.22 -23.64
C GLY A 135 0.50 -2.70 -23.83
N TYR A 136 0.27 -1.97 -22.74
CA TYR A 136 -0.09 -0.54 -22.80
C TYR A 136 1.09 0.40 -23.07
N MET A 137 2.23 0.20 -22.41
CA MET A 137 3.36 1.14 -22.48
C MET A 137 4.17 1.00 -23.77
N ASN A 138 4.20 -0.20 -24.36
CA ASN A 138 5.04 -0.49 -25.54
C ASN A 138 4.33 -0.23 -26.88
N THR A 139 3.11 0.30 -26.87
CA THR A 139 2.33 0.59 -28.09
C THR A 139 2.42 2.03 -28.55
N ASP A 140 2.68 2.98 -27.65
CA ASP A 140 2.71 4.41 -27.98
C ASP A 140 4.15 4.83 -28.30
N PRO A 141 4.44 5.37 -29.50
CA PRO A 141 5.77 5.84 -29.87
C PRO A 141 6.34 6.91 -28.91
N ILE A 142 5.50 7.67 -28.19
CA ILE A 142 5.97 8.65 -27.20
C ILE A 142 6.80 7.99 -26.09
N ASN A 143 6.53 6.71 -25.82
CA ASN A 143 7.13 5.92 -24.76
C ASN A 143 8.41 5.19 -25.17
N ASP A 144 8.75 5.24 -26.46
CA ASP A 144 9.96 4.61 -26.97
C ASP A 144 11.20 5.17 -26.27
N ASN A 145 12.10 4.26 -25.86
CA ASN A 145 13.39 4.58 -25.23
C ASN A 145 13.29 5.25 -23.85
N ARG A 146 12.10 5.23 -23.21
CA ARG A 146 11.89 5.71 -21.83
C ARG A 146 11.14 4.71 -20.94
N ASN A 147 10.64 3.60 -21.48
CA ASN A 147 9.87 2.60 -20.72
C ASN A 147 10.69 1.88 -19.66
N HIS A 148 12.00 1.80 -19.83
CA HIS A 148 12.88 1.26 -18.79
C HIS A 148 12.83 2.06 -17.47
N ARG A 149 12.61 3.38 -17.54
CA ARG A 149 12.38 4.18 -16.33
C ARG A 149 11.05 3.80 -15.67
N PHE A 150 10.00 3.65 -16.46
CA PHE A 150 8.69 3.21 -15.97
C PHE A 150 8.80 1.85 -15.25
N TYR A 151 9.41 0.84 -15.88
CA TYR A 151 9.50 -0.49 -15.28
C TYR A 151 10.39 -0.55 -14.05
N ALA A 152 11.48 0.23 -14.03
CA ALA A 152 12.30 0.38 -12.84
C ALA A 152 11.49 0.97 -11.68
N GLU A 153 10.85 2.12 -11.88
CA GLU A 153 10.03 2.78 -10.86
C GLU A 153 8.84 1.90 -10.44
N PHE A 154 8.26 1.15 -11.37
CA PHE A 154 7.18 0.19 -11.12
C PHE A 154 7.61 -0.93 -10.17
N VAL A 155 8.75 -1.58 -10.40
CA VAL A 155 9.20 -2.67 -9.50
C VAL A 155 9.62 -2.14 -8.14
N LEU A 156 10.25 -0.96 -8.06
CA LEU A 156 10.59 -0.35 -6.77
C LEU A 156 9.32 0.02 -5.98
N PHE A 157 8.30 0.51 -6.67
CA PHE A 157 6.99 0.78 -6.08
C PHE A 157 6.34 -0.50 -5.54
N CYS A 158 6.36 -1.59 -6.31
CA CYS A 158 5.85 -2.90 -5.87
C CYS A 158 6.61 -3.43 -4.66
N SER A 159 7.95 -3.28 -4.66
CA SER A 159 8.79 -3.61 -3.49
C SER A 159 8.39 -2.81 -2.26
N GLY A 160 8.06 -1.52 -2.41
CA GLY A 160 7.56 -0.69 -1.32
C GLY A 160 6.27 -1.25 -0.72
N MET A 161 5.29 -1.60 -1.54
CA MET A 161 4.04 -2.19 -1.04
C MET A 161 4.27 -3.55 -0.35
N LEU A 162 5.03 -4.45 -0.99
CA LEU A 162 5.28 -5.79 -0.44
C LEU A 162 6.09 -5.73 0.86
N GLY A 163 7.09 -4.85 0.93
CA GLY A 163 7.91 -4.64 2.13
C GLY A 163 7.11 -4.04 3.27
N MET A 164 6.23 -3.07 2.98
CA MET A 164 5.34 -2.49 3.99
C MET A 164 4.40 -3.53 4.59
N VAL A 165 3.81 -4.40 3.77
CA VAL A 165 2.91 -5.46 4.23
C VAL A 165 3.66 -6.48 5.11
N LEU A 166 4.90 -6.80 4.77
CA LEU A 166 5.70 -7.76 5.53
C LEU A 166 6.46 -7.18 6.72
N ALA A 167 6.47 -5.85 6.90
CA ALA A 167 7.24 -5.19 7.96
C ALA A 167 6.85 -5.69 9.35
N ASP A 168 7.85 -5.86 10.21
CA ASP A 168 7.72 -6.28 11.61
C ASP A 168 7.73 -5.13 12.63
N SER A 169 7.88 -3.90 12.14
CA SER A 169 7.86 -2.70 12.97
C SER A 169 7.18 -1.56 12.24
N PHE A 170 6.63 -0.62 13.01
CA PHE A 170 6.09 0.61 12.44
C PHE A 170 7.17 1.46 11.74
N LEU A 171 8.44 1.32 12.13
CA LEU A 171 9.55 2.00 11.47
C LEU A 171 9.77 1.47 10.05
N TRP A 172 9.81 0.15 9.88
CA TRP A 172 9.96 -0.45 8.54
C TRP A 172 8.73 -0.23 7.67
N LEU A 173 7.53 -0.31 8.26
CA LEU A 173 6.31 0.11 7.59
C LEU A 173 6.46 1.53 7.04
N PHE A 174 6.96 2.48 7.84
CA PHE A 174 7.17 3.87 7.43
C PHE A 174 8.26 4.02 6.35
N ILE A 175 9.36 3.28 6.43
CA ILE A 175 10.42 3.34 5.40
C ILE A 175 9.87 2.88 4.04
N PHE A 176 9.12 1.78 4.00
CA PHE A 176 8.53 1.29 2.76
C PHE A 176 7.37 2.17 2.26
N TRP A 177 6.61 2.75 3.17
CA TRP A 177 5.59 3.78 2.90
C TRP A 177 6.18 5.00 2.19
N GLU A 178 7.37 5.41 2.59
CA GLU A 178 8.14 6.51 1.99
C GLU A 178 8.71 6.15 0.62
N ILE A 179 9.29 4.96 0.48
CA ILE A 179 9.76 4.45 -0.82
C ILE A 179 8.61 4.43 -1.84
N MET A 180 7.44 3.94 -1.44
CA MET A 180 6.25 3.93 -2.27
C MET A 180 5.77 5.36 -2.61
N GLY A 181 5.83 6.30 -1.66
CA GLY A 181 5.51 7.71 -1.88
C GLY A 181 6.44 8.42 -2.87
N LEU A 182 7.74 8.10 -2.83
CA LEU A 182 8.70 8.57 -3.83
C LEU A 182 8.37 7.99 -5.21
N CYS A 183 8.13 6.68 -5.28
CA CYS A 183 7.84 6.05 -6.56
C CYS A 183 6.52 6.52 -7.16
N SER A 184 5.49 6.81 -6.35
CA SER A 184 4.24 7.41 -6.86
C SER A 184 4.49 8.78 -7.50
N TYR A 185 5.36 9.60 -6.90
CA TYR A 185 5.72 10.91 -7.45
C TYR A 185 6.35 10.76 -8.84
N LEU A 186 7.30 9.84 -8.98
CA LEU A 186 7.98 9.57 -10.24
C LEU A 186 7.02 9.02 -11.31
N LEU A 187 6.16 8.07 -10.93
CA LEU A 187 5.22 7.42 -11.85
C LEU A 187 4.06 8.33 -12.29
N ILE A 188 3.51 9.16 -11.39
CA ILE A 188 2.51 10.18 -11.76
C ILE A 188 3.17 11.22 -12.69
N GLY A 189 4.40 11.62 -12.37
CA GLY A 189 5.20 12.56 -13.14
C GLY A 189 5.92 11.95 -14.35
N PHE A 190 5.52 10.76 -14.82
CA PHE A 190 6.23 10.07 -15.88
C PHE A 190 6.33 10.91 -17.16
N TYR A 191 5.25 11.61 -17.54
CA TYR A 191 5.23 12.58 -18.63
C TYR A 191 5.62 13.98 -18.14
N TYR A 192 6.82 14.11 -17.55
CA TYR A 192 7.30 15.32 -16.87
C TYR A 192 7.37 16.56 -17.78
N GLU A 193 7.42 16.37 -19.10
CA GLU A 193 7.38 17.45 -20.09
C GLU A 193 6.03 18.17 -20.11
N LYS A 194 4.94 17.49 -19.69
CA LYS A 194 3.60 18.07 -19.59
C LYS A 194 3.48 18.84 -18.27
N PRO A 195 3.24 20.17 -18.29
CA PRO A 195 3.14 20.97 -17.06
C PRO A 195 2.05 20.48 -16.10
N SER A 196 0.94 19.94 -16.61
CA SER A 196 -0.14 19.36 -15.78
C SER A 196 0.32 18.11 -15.03
N ALA A 197 1.07 17.20 -15.67
CA ALA A 197 1.58 15.99 -15.03
C ALA A 197 2.64 16.31 -13.96
N ALA A 198 3.54 17.26 -14.24
CA ALA A 198 4.51 17.74 -13.26
C ALA A 198 3.84 18.41 -12.05
N TYR A 199 2.76 19.18 -12.29
CA TYR A 199 1.96 19.76 -11.22
C TYR A 199 1.23 18.70 -10.40
N ALA A 200 0.58 17.74 -11.06
CA ALA A 200 -0.13 16.63 -10.40
C ALA A 200 0.80 15.79 -9.53
N ALA A 201 1.99 15.44 -10.03
CA ALA A 201 3.00 14.72 -9.28
C ALA A 201 3.41 15.47 -8.01
N LYS A 202 3.74 16.77 -8.13
CA LYS A 202 4.09 17.60 -6.97
C LYS A 202 2.93 17.71 -5.97
N LYS A 203 1.71 17.90 -6.44
CA LYS A 203 0.52 17.98 -5.58
C LYS A 203 0.34 16.67 -4.80
N ALA A 204 0.43 15.52 -5.47
CA ALA A 204 0.36 14.20 -4.82
C ALA A 204 1.46 13.99 -3.79
N PHE A 205 2.70 14.32 -4.13
CA PHE A 205 3.81 14.17 -3.20
C PHE A 205 3.66 15.08 -1.98
N LEU A 206 3.34 16.36 -2.17
CA LEU A 206 3.22 17.32 -1.07
C LEU A 206 2.01 17.03 -0.18
N THR A 207 0.84 16.68 -0.75
CA THR A 207 -0.35 16.38 0.05
C THR A 207 -0.15 15.12 0.89
N THR A 208 0.44 14.06 0.32
CA THR A 208 0.75 12.85 1.10
C THR A 208 1.84 13.10 2.13
N ARG A 209 2.84 13.93 1.81
CA ARG A 209 3.90 14.32 2.73
C ARG A 209 3.41 15.00 3.99
N VAL A 210 2.35 15.81 3.90
CA VAL A 210 1.72 16.42 5.09
C VAL A 210 1.24 15.31 6.04
N GLY A 211 0.56 14.29 5.53
CA GLY A 211 0.17 13.12 6.33
C GLY A 211 1.37 12.37 6.89
N ASP A 212 2.41 12.17 6.08
CA ASP A 212 3.63 11.43 6.46
C ASP A 212 4.38 12.12 7.64
N VAL A 213 4.31 13.45 7.75
CA VAL A 213 4.85 14.20 8.90
C VAL A 213 4.09 13.85 10.19
N PHE A 214 2.76 13.82 10.16
CA PHE A 214 1.97 13.44 11.34
C PHE A 214 2.17 11.96 11.69
N LEU A 215 2.30 11.09 10.69
CA LEU A 215 2.67 9.70 10.92
C LEU A 215 3.98 9.61 11.68
N MET A 216 5.03 10.31 11.23
CA MET A 216 6.32 10.36 11.92
C MET A 216 6.20 10.85 13.37
N ILE A 217 5.40 11.90 13.63
CA ILE A 217 5.15 12.39 14.99
C ILE A 217 4.53 11.29 15.85
N GLY A 218 3.52 10.59 15.32
CA GLY A 218 2.90 9.45 15.99
C GLY A 218 3.88 8.32 16.29
N LEU A 219 4.81 8.02 15.38
CA LEU A 219 5.87 7.02 15.61
C LEU A 219 6.84 7.44 16.71
N VAL A 220 7.23 8.72 16.77
CA VAL A 220 8.09 9.22 17.85
C VAL A 220 7.38 9.10 19.20
N MET A 221 6.06 9.39 19.26
CA MET A 221 5.26 9.20 20.48
C MET A 221 5.15 7.73 20.86
N MET A 222 4.93 6.83 19.89
CA MET A 222 4.93 5.38 20.14
C MET A 222 6.27 4.90 20.71
N TRP A 223 7.39 5.39 20.17
CA TRP A 223 8.72 5.08 20.69
C TRP A 223 8.91 5.57 22.13
N ASP A 224 8.40 6.76 22.47
CA ASP A 224 8.46 7.30 23.84
C ASP A 224 7.65 6.44 24.83
N LEU A 225 6.48 5.95 24.40
CA LEU A 225 5.59 5.12 25.22
C LEU A 225 6.11 3.69 25.44
N PHE A 226 6.63 3.04 24.40
CA PHE A 226 6.99 1.62 24.43
C PHE A 226 8.50 1.35 24.45
N GLY A 227 9.33 2.34 24.14
CA GLY A 227 10.78 2.19 23.97
C GLY A 227 11.20 1.39 22.72
N SER A 228 10.24 1.01 21.86
CA SER A 228 10.44 0.31 20.59
C SER A 228 9.26 0.58 19.65
N LEU A 229 9.46 0.30 18.35
CA LEU A 229 8.42 0.31 17.32
C LEU A 229 8.15 -1.09 16.75
N ASP A 230 8.80 -2.12 17.28
CA ASP A 230 8.66 -3.51 16.84
C ASP A 230 7.32 -4.08 17.32
N TYR A 231 6.61 -4.77 16.43
CA TYR A 231 5.30 -5.35 16.69
C TYR A 231 5.30 -6.32 17.86
N ALA A 232 6.35 -7.12 18.00
CA ALA A 232 6.55 -8.01 19.14
C ALA A 232 6.58 -7.28 20.50
N VAL A 233 6.94 -5.99 20.53
CA VAL A 233 6.97 -5.17 21.75
C VAL A 233 5.68 -4.37 21.90
N VAL A 234 5.24 -3.67 20.85
CA VAL A 234 4.11 -2.74 20.94
C VAL A 234 2.75 -3.46 21.01
N PHE A 235 2.65 -4.68 20.48
CA PHE A 235 1.42 -5.49 20.56
C PHE A 235 1.41 -6.48 21.73
N ASP A 236 2.47 -6.53 22.54
CA ASP A 236 2.49 -7.34 23.75
C ASP A 236 1.48 -6.79 24.78
N GLU A 237 0.61 -7.66 25.29
CA GLU A 237 -0.48 -7.25 26.18
C GLU A 237 0.02 -6.66 27.51
N ALA A 238 1.17 -7.11 28.03
CA ALA A 238 1.72 -6.58 29.27
C ALA A 238 2.27 -5.16 29.07
N ASN A 239 2.89 -4.89 27.92
CA ASN A 239 3.33 -3.54 27.56
C ASN A 239 2.14 -2.61 27.30
N ILE A 240 1.11 -3.08 26.60
CA ILE A 240 -0.13 -2.31 26.41
C ILE A 240 -0.76 -1.96 27.75
N LYS A 241 -0.85 -2.93 28.68
CA LYS A 241 -1.36 -2.71 30.04
C LYS A 241 -0.59 -1.64 30.80
N ALA A 242 0.73 -1.67 30.73
CA ALA A 242 1.59 -0.70 31.40
C ALA A 242 1.34 0.73 30.86
N VAL A 243 1.28 0.88 29.53
CA VAL A 243 0.99 2.17 28.88
C VAL A 243 -0.43 2.63 29.18
N ALA A 244 -1.41 1.73 29.19
CA ALA A 244 -2.80 2.05 29.49
C ALA A 244 -2.96 2.62 30.91
N ALA A 245 -2.26 2.05 31.90
CA ALA A 245 -2.34 2.49 33.28
C ALA A 245 -1.81 3.91 33.53
N GLU A 246 -0.83 4.36 32.75
CA GLU A 246 -0.12 5.63 32.99
C GLU A 246 -0.36 6.68 31.89
N SER A 247 -0.70 6.29 30.67
CA SER A 247 -0.58 7.14 29.48
C SER A 247 -1.57 6.82 28.34
N ALA A 248 -2.75 6.26 28.65
CA ALA A 248 -3.78 5.93 27.64
C ALA A 248 -4.13 7.13 26.72
N GLY A 249 -4.26 8.35 27.28
CA GLY A 249 -4.53 9.55 26.47
C GLY A 249 -3.40 9.92 25.52
N THR A 250 -2.13 9.74 25.93
CA THR A 250 -0.97 9.95 25.05
C THR A 250 -0.92 8.92 23.93
N LEU A 251 -1.29 7.66 24.23
CA LEU A 251 -1.42 6.61 23.22
C LEU A 251 -2.51 6.94 22.19
N GLN A 252 -3.67 7.44 22.63
CA GLN A 252 -4.72 7.89 21.73
C GLN A 252 -4.23 8.99 20.78
N TRP A 253 -3.44 9.94 21.28
CA TRP A 253 -2.82 10.97 20.44
C TRP A 253 -1.80 10.38 19.45
N ALA A 254 -0.96 9.44 19.89
CA ALA A 254 0.01 8.77 19.01
C ALA A 254 -0.70 8.07 17.84
N LEU A 255 -1.73 7.27 18.14
CA LEU A 255 -2.56 6.59 17.14
C LEU A 255 -3.32 7.58 16.23
N GLY A 256 -3.82 8.68 16.80
CA GLY A 256 -4.46 9.75 16.04
C GLY A 256 -3.52 10.44 15.04
N MET A 257 -2.28 10.70 15.44
CA MET A 257 -1.25 11.27 14.56
C MET A 257 -0.87 10.28 13.44
N MET A 258 -0.74 8.99 13.77
CA MET A 258 -0.54 7.93 12.77
C MET A 258 -1.72 7.83 11.80
N PHE A 259 -2.96 8.00 12.28
CA PHE A 259 -4.16 7.99 11.46
C PHE A 259 -4.20 9.16 10.46
N ILE A 260 -3.70 10.34 10.80
CA ILE A 260 -3.54 11.44 9.82
C ILE A 260 -2.64 11.03 8.66
N GLY A 261 -1.62 10.20 8.91
CA GLY A 261 -0.83 9.54 7.87
C GLY A 261 -1.69 8.71 6.92
N ALA A 262 -2.54 7.83 7.47
CA ALA A 262 -3.48 7.02 6.71
C ALA A 262 -4.46 7.88 5.89
N VAL A 263 -4.96 8.99 6.46
CA VAL A 263 -5.81 9.97 5.76
C VAL A 263 -5.10 10.53 4.52
N GLY A 264 -3.81 10.83 4.62
CA GLY A 264 -2.99 11.31 3.50
C GLY A 264 -2.85 10.29 2.37
N LYS A 265 -2.35 9.08 2.65
CA LYS A 265 -2.10 8.06 1.61
C LYS A 265 -3.36 7.45 1.01
N SER A 266 -4.43 7.34 1.79
CA SER A 266 -5.71 6.80 1.30
C SER A 266 -6.67 7.88 0.80
N ALA A 267 -6.18 9.11 0.60
CA ALA A 267 -6.93 10.23 0.04
C ALA A 267 -8.27 10.49 0.74
N GLN A 268 -8.27 10.44 2.07
CA GLN A 268 -9.45 10.76 2.87
C GLN A 268 -9.57 12.28 3.08
N PHE A 269 -10.76 12.76 3.41
CA PHE A 269 -10.94 14.14 3.80
C PHE A 269 -10.08 14.46 5.05
N PRO A 270 -9.31 15.57 5.08
CA PRO A 270 -9.23 16.64 4.07
C PRO A 270 -8.14 16.46 2.99
N LEU A 271 -7.22 15.51 3.14
CA LEU A 271 -6.04 15.31 2.27
C LEU A 271 -6.31 14.53 0.96
N HIS A 272 -7.51 14.67 0.40
CA HIS A 272 -8.00 13.89 -0.73
C HIS A 272 -7.68 14.47 -2.12
N VAL A 273 -7.31 15.75 -2.17
CA VAL A 273 -7.27 16.56 -3.41
C VAL A 273 -6.27 16.09 -4.46
N TRP A 274 -5.34 15.22 -4.12
CA TRP A 274 -4.31 14.74 -5.02
C TRP A 274 -4.76 13.58 -5.90
N LEU A 275 -5.68 12.75 -5.40
CA LEU A 275 -6.03 11.47 -6.02
C LEU A 275 -6.66 11.62 -7.43
N PRO A 276 -7.56 12.60 -7.67
CA PRO A 276 -8.10 12.81 -9.02
C PRO A 276 -7.07 13.32 -10.02
N ASP A 277 -6.10 14.13 -9.56
CA ASP A 277 -5.05 14.69 -10.43
C ASP A 277 -3.96 13.65 -10.75
N ALA A 278 -3.78 12.64 -9.89
CA ALA A 278 -2.89 11.51 -10.14
C ALA A 278 -3.25 10.71 -11.43
N MET A 279 -4.45 10.95 -12.00
CA MET A 279 -4.89 10.37 -13.28
C MET A 279 -4.14 10.90 -14.50
N GLU A 280 -3.30 11.94 -14.34
CA GLU A 280 -2.34 12.38 -15.36
C GLU A 280 -1.25 11.35 -15.66
N GLY A 281 -1.00 10.41 -14.74
CA GLY A 281 -0.06 9.32 -14.95
C GLY A 281 -0.54 8.31 -16.01
N PRO A 282 0.36 7.45 -16.51
CA PRO A 282 -0.02 6.33 -17.37
C PRO A 282 -1.09 5.46 -16.72
N THR A 283 -2.01 4.91 -17.52
CA THR A 283 -3.13 4.12 -16.98
C THR A 283 -2.72 2.91 -16.13
N PRO A 284 -1.62 2.19 -16.43
CA PRO A 284 -1.10 1.17 -15.53
C PRO A 284 -0.74 1.70 -14.13
N VAL A 285 -0.27 2.95 -14.02
CA VAL A 285 0.01 3.60 -12.72
C VAL A 285 -1.27 3.85 -11.95
N SER A 286 -2.34 4.29 -12.64
CA SER A 286 -3.66 4.46 -12.01
C SER A 286 -4.18 3.12 -11.45
N ALA A 287 -4.07 2.04 -12.21
CA ALA A 287 -4.42 0.70 -11.70
C ALA A 287 -3.57 0.32 -10.48
N LEU A 288 -2.26 0.57 -10.53
CA LEU A 288 -1.34 0.22 -9.46
C LEU A 288 -1.65 0.96 -8.16
N ILE A 289 -1.70 2.29 -8.22
CA ILE A 289 -1.92 3.18 -7.06
C ILE A 289 -3.30 2.94 -6.43
N HIS A 290 -4.34 2.74 -7.24
CA HIS A 290 -5.74 2.74 -6.76
C HIS A 290 -6.28 1.37 -6.38
N ALA A 291 -5.68 0.28 -6.88
CA ALA A 291 -6.17 -1.07 -6.63
C ALA A 291 -5.23 -1.86 -5.72
N ALA A 292 -3.94 -1.87 -6.04
CA ALA A 292 -3.00 -2.84 -5.46
C ALA A 292 -2.26 -2.31 -4.22
N THR A 293 -2.07 -0.99 -4.08
CA THR A 293 -0.94 -0.48 -3.30
C THR A 293 -1.25 0.75 -2.42
N MET A 294 -0.87 1.96 -2.87
CA MET A 294 -0.71 3.18 -2.09
C MET A 294 -1.94 3.54 -1.27
N VAL A 295 -3.12 3.43 -1.87
CA VAL A 295 -4.35 3.77 -1.17
C VAL A 295 -4.77 2.72 -0.14
N ASN A 296 -4.31 1.47 -0.29
CA ASN A 296 -4.54 0.39 0.68
C ASN A 296 -3.57 0.48 1.86
N ALA A 297 -2.45 1.19 1.71
CA ALA A 297 -1.46 1.38 2.76
C ALA A 297 -2.05 2.00 4.03
N GLY A 298 -2.84 3.07 3.89
CA GLY A 298 -3.51 3.70 5.02
C GLY A 298 -4.53 2.79 5.69
N LEU A 299 -5.28 2.00 4.90
CA LEU A 299 -6.19 1.00 5.43
C LEU A 299 -5.44 -0.09 6.20
N TYR A 300 -4.30 -0.54 5.69
CA TYR A 300 -3.46 -1.52 6.37
C TYR A 300 -2.91 -0.99 7.69
N LEU A 301 -2.41 0.26 7.70
CA LEU A 301 -1.95 0.90 8.92
C LEU A 301 -3.06 1.00 9.96
N VAL A 302 -4.27 1.39 9.57
CA VAL A 302 -5.42 1.41 10.48
C VAL A 302 -5.76 0.01 10.97
N ALA A 303 -5.85 -0.99 10.09
CA ALA A 303 -6.08 -2.38 10.50
C ALA A 303 -5.01 -2.88 11.49
N ARG A 304 -3.75 -2.47 11.33
CA ARG A 304 -2.62 -2.76 12.23
C ARG A 304 -2.71 -2.09 13.60
N MET A 305 -3.57 -1.09 13.77
CA MET A 305 -3.83 -0.48 15.08
C MET A 305 -4.85 -1.28 15.90
N PHE A 306 -5.55 -2.26 15.30
CA PHE A 306 -6.61 -3.02 15.96
C PHE A 306 -6.20 -3.64 17.31
N PRO A 307 -4.98 -4.18 17.52
CA PRO A 307 -4.57 -4.70 18.83
C PRO A 307 -4.71 -3.71 19.99
N PHE A 308 -4.54 -2.40 19.74
CA PHE A 308 -4.74 -1.37 20.76
C PHE A 308 -6.23 -1.18 21.09
N PHE A 309 -7.09 -1.11 20.07
CA PHE A 309 -8.53 -0.91 20.25
C PHE A 309 -9.22 -2.12 20.86
N GLY A 310 -8.75 -3.33 20.56
CA GLY A 310 -9.27 -4.59 21.10
C GLY A 310 -8.68 -5.01 22.44
N SER A 311 -7.79 -4.23 23.04
CA SER A 311 -7.20 -4.53 24.35
C SER A 311 -8.19 -4.22 25.49
N GLU A 312 -8.41 -5.17 26.40
CA GLU A 312 -9.24 -4.99 27.60
C GLU A 312 -8.75 -3.85 28.49
N TYR A 313 -7.44 -3.57 28.47
CA TYR A 313 -6.84 -2.52 29.31
C TYR A 313 -7.13 -1.11 28.82
N LEU A 314 -7.57 -0.94 27.58
CA LEU A 314 -7.88 0.33 26.95
C LEU A 314 -9.38 0.48 26.68
N GLN A 315 -10.21 -0.33 27.33
CA GLN A 315 -11.65 -0.33 27.13
C GLN A 315 -12.23 1.05 27.47
N ASN A 316 -13.00 1.60 26.55
CA ASN A 316 -13.55 2.96 26.57
C ASN A 316 -12.57 4.12 26.44
N ASP A 317 -11.25 3.88 26.39
CA ASP A 317 -10.25 4.95 26.28
C ASP A 317 -10.03 5.43 24.84
N LEU A 318 -10.28 4.59 23.83
CA LEU A 318 -9.99 4.89 22.42
C LEU A 318 -11.24 5.15 21.57
N VAL A 319 -12.41 5.23 22.21
CA VAL A 319 -13.73 5.37 21.57
C VAL A 319 -13.79 6.60 20.66
N ASP A 320 -13.28 7.73 21.13
CA ASP A 320 -13.29 8.98 20.37
C ASP A 320 -12.48 8.84 19.07
N LEU A 321 -11.31 8.21 19.13
CA LEU A 321 -10.48 7.99 17.95
C LEU A 321 -11.16 7.01 16.97
N ALA A 322 -11.73 5.91 17.46
CA ALA A 322 -12.45 4.96 16.62
C ALA A 322 -13.64 5.63 15.91
N PHE A 323 -14.38 6.48 16.64
CA PHE A 323 -15.47 7.27 16.07
C PHE A 323 -14.96 8.27 15.02
N ILE A 324 -13.85 8.97 15.26
CA ILE A 324 -13.24 9.88 14.28
C ILE A 324 -12.85 9.13 13.00
N ILE A 325 -12.25 7.94 13.12
CA ILE A 325 -11.91 7.09 11.96
C ILE A 325 -13.17 6.76 11.15
N ALA A 326 -14.23 6.32 11.83
CA ALA A 326 -15.50 6.00 11.19
C ALA A 326 -16.15 7.22 10.53
N LEU A 327 -16.11 8.37 11.20
CA LEU A 327 -16.72 9.63 10.75
C LEU A 327 -16.00 10.17 9.50
N ILE A 328 -14.66 10.20 9.50
CA ILE A 328 -13.89 10.66 8.34
C ILE A 328 -14.14 9.75 7.14
N GLY A 329 -14.21 8.42 7.36
CA GLY A 329 -14.63 7.47 6.34
C GLY A 329 -16.03 7.78 5.81
N GLY A 330 -17.02 7.92 6.68
CA GLY A 330 -18.41 8.17 6.27
C GLY A 330 -18.57 9.48 5.49
N LEU A 331 -17.94 10.56 5.97
CA LEU A 331 -17.95 11.86 5.32
C LEU A 331 -17.29 11.80 3.93
N THR A 332 -16.11 11.17 3.86
CA THR A 332 -15.38 11.03 2.60
C THR A 332 -16.17 10.17 1.60
N ALA A 333 -16.83 9.11 2.06
CA ALA A 333 -17.61 8.21 1.19
C ALA A 333 -18.72 8.95 0.45
N VAL A 334 -19.51 9.75 1.17
CA VAL A 334 -20.62 10.53 0.61
C VAL A 334 -20.11 11.66 -0.27
N MET A 335 -19.09 12.41 0.19
CA MET A 335 -18.47 13.49 -0.58
C MET A 335 -17.91 12.98 -1.92
N ALA A 336 -17.15 11.89 -1.88
CA ALA A 336 -16.53 11.27 -3.04
C ALA A 336 -17.58 10.81 -4.08
N ALA A 337 -18.64 10.16 -3.60
CA ALA A 337 -19.74 9.70 -4.44
C ALA A 337 -20.45 10.88 -5.13
N ALA A 338 -20.76 11.95 -4.39
CA ALA A 338 -21.40 13.14 -4.95
C ALA A 338 -20.55 13.79 -6.04
N ILE A 339 -19.22 13.89 -5.84
CA ILE A 339 -18.32 14.47 -6.84
C ILE A 339 -18.21 13.56 -8.08
N ALA A 340 -18.24 12.24 -7.92
CA ALA A 340 -18.14 11.29 -9.03
C ALA A 340 -19.29 11.46 -10.05
N PHE A 341 -20.51 11.77 -9.60
CA PHE A 341 -21.69 11.96 -10.47
C PHE A 341 -21.56 13.14 -11.44
N VAL A 342 -20.70 14.12 -11.13
CA VAL A 342 -20.51 15.33 -11.93
C VAL A 342 -19.18 15.31 -12.70
N GLN A 343 -18.42 14.22 -12.65
CA GLN A 343 -17.20 14.07 -13.44
C GLN A 343 -17.50 13.62 -14.87
N HIS A 344 -16.89 14.28 -15.84
CA HIS A 344 -16.97 13.91 -17.27
C HIS A 344 -15.79 13.05 -17.73
N ASP A 345 -14.69 13.02 -16.97
CA ASP A 345 -13.50 12.22 -17.29
C ASP A 345 -13.60 10.83 -16.65
N LEU A 346 -13.48 9.78 -17.47
CA LEU A 346 -13.63 8.39 -17.04
C LEU A 346 -12.64 8.01 -15.93
N LYS A 347 -11.38 8.42 -16.03
CA LYS A 347 -10.36 8.11 -15.02
C LYS A 347 -10.67 8.83 -13.71
N LYS A 348 -11.11 10.10 -13.77
CA LYS A 348 -11.51 10.86 -12.58
C LYS A 348 -12.75 10.27 -11.91
N VAL A 349 -13.76 9.83 -12.67
CA VAL A 349 -14.92 9.09 -12.13
C VAL A 349 -14.44 7.86 -11.35
N LEU A 350 -13.53 7.07 -11.94
CA LEU A 350 -12.97 5.89 -11.29
C LEU A 350 -12.14 6.23 -10.04
N ALA A 351 -11.39 7.33 -10.06
CA ALA A 351 -10.63 7.82 -8.92
C ALA A 351 -11.55 8.23 -7.74
N TYR A 352 -12.59 9.03 -7.99
CA TYR A 352 -13.57 9.39 -6.95
C TYR A 352 -14.36 8.18 -6.46
N SER A 353 -14.69 7.24 -7.34
CA SER A 353 -15.30 5.97 -6.91
C SER A 353 -14.34 5.15 -6.03
N THR A 354 -13.03 5.16 -6.30
CA THR A 354 -12.01 4.53 -5.42
C THR A 354 -11.98 5.21 -4.07
N MET A 355 -11.91 6.54 -4.05
CA MET A 355 -11.94 7.35 -2.82
C MET A 355 -13.16 7.02 -1.95
N SER A 356 -14.34 6.91 -2.57
CA SER A 356 -15.57 6.53 -1.88
C SER A 356 -15.49 5.12 -1.28
N GLN A 357 -15.01 4.14 -2.03
CA GLN A 357 -14.93 2.75 -1.58
C GLN A 357 -13.90 2.54 -0.47
N LEU A 358 -12.74 3.20 -0.54
CA LEU A 358 -11.76 3.18 0.55
C LEU A 358 -12.35 3.80 1.82
N ALA A 359 -13.11 4.88 1.68
CA ALA A 359 -13.76 5.54 2.78
C ALA A 359 -14.85 4.66 3.45
N TYR A 360 -15.57 3.84 2.67
CA TYR A 360 -16.42 2.77 3.22
C TYR A 360 -15.62 1.77 4.06
N ILE A 361 -14.42 1.38 3.63
CA ILE A 361 -13.55 0.49 4.41
C ILE A 361 -13.08 1.16 5.69
N PHE A 362 -12.67 2.44 5.66
CA PHE A 362 -12.35 3.21 6.87
C PHE A 362 -13.53 3.27 7.84
N THR A 363 -14.74 3.43 7.31
CA THR A 363 -15.97 3.43 8.12
C THR A 363 -16.15 2.08 8.81
N GLY A 364 -16.01 0.98 8.06
CA GLY A 364 -16.09 -0.37 8.60
C GLY A 364 -15.01 -0.67 9.66
N LEU A 365 -13.76 -0.29 9.41
CA LEU A 365 -12.65 -0.44 10.37
C LEU A 365 -12.89 0.40 11.62
N GLY A 366 -13.32 1.66 11.47
CA GLY A 366 -13.64 2.54 12.59
C GLY A 366 -14.81 2.00 13.43
N CYS A 367 -15.86 1.48 12.79
CA CYS A 367 -16.96 0.80 13.49
C CYS A 367 -16.48 -0.46 14.22
N ALA A 368 -15.64 -1.29 13.59
CA ALA A 368 -15.08 -2.48 14.23
C ALA A 368 -14.23 -2.14 15.45
N MET A 369 -13.38 -1.11 15.35
CA MET A 369 -12.58 -0.60 16.47
C MET A 369 -13.42 0.02 17.58
N TYR A 370 -14.49 0.74 17.21
CA TYR A 370 -15.41 1.32 18.17
C TYR A 370 -16.11 0.21 18.97
N LEU A 371 -16.56 -0.84 18.28
CA LEU A 371 -17.20 -2.00 18.91
C LEU A 371 -16.20 -2.77 19.79
N ALA A 372 -14.98 -3.02 19.29
CA ALA A 372 -13.94 -3.70 20.06
C ALA A 372 -13.54 -2.96 21.34
N ASN A 373 -13.61 -1.62 21.32
CA ASN A 373 -13.22 -0.80 22.46
C ASN A 373 -14.35 -0.56 23.47
N THR A 374 -15.62 -0.70 23.06
CA THR A 374 -16.78 -0.47 23.92
C THR A 374 -17.38 -1.76 24.48
N LEU A 375 -17.35 -2.85 23.71
CA LEU A 375 -17.89 -4.15 24.08
C LEU A 375 -16.85 -5.03 24.78
N ASP A 376 -17.32 -6.04 25.52
CA ASP A 376 -16.46 -7.02 26.19
C ASP A 376 -16.19 -8.22 25.28
N TRP A 377 -15.64 -7.92 24.10
CA TRP A 377 -15.52 -8.86 22.99
C TRP A 377 -14.50 -10.00 23.20
N LYS A 378 -13.75 -10.00 24.31
CA LYS A 378 -12.84 -11.10 24.66
C LYS A 378 -13.48 -12.14 25.58
N THR A 379 -14.48 -11.74 26.37
CA THR A 379 -15.13 -12.65 27.33
C THR A 379 -16.55 -13.02 26.93
N ASP A 380 -17.27 -12.13 26.23
CA ASP A 380 -18.61 -12.41 25.71
C ASP A 380 -18.55 -12.89 24.26
N ASP A 381 -19.08 -14.09 24.01
CA ASP A 381 -19.09 -14.71 22.69
C ASP A 381 -19.86 -13.88 21.66
N ALA A 382 -21.00 -13.28 22.02
CA ALA A 382 -21.84 -12.55 21.07
C ALA A 382 -21.15 -11.25 20.63
N ASP A 383 -20.54 -10.53 21.57
CA ASP A 383 -19.74 -9.35 21.30
C ASP A 383 -18.50 -9.69 20.46
N HIS A 384 -17.83 -10.82 20.76
CA HIS A 384 -16.73 -11.34 19.96
C HIS A 384 -17.11 -11.51 18.49
N TYR A 385 -18.23 -12.20 18.23
CA TYR A 385 -18.71 -12.43 16.87
C TYR A 385 -18.99 -11.13 16.13
N ILE A 386 -19.62 -10.14 16.77
CA ILE A 386 -19.95 -8.85 16.15
C ILE A 386 -18.68 -8.10 15.73
N VAL A 387 -17.68 -8.04 16.63
CA VAL A 387 -16.41 -7.37 16.36
C VAL A 387 -15.65 -8.04 15.21
N VAL A 388 -15.53 -9.37 15.25
CA VAL A 388 -14.83 -10.14 14.20
C VAL A 388 -15.54 -10.01 12.86
N ILE A 389 -16.87 -10.05 12.82
CA ILE A 389 -17.64 -9.85 11.58
C ILE A 389 -17.46 -8.44 11.04
N ALA A 390 -17.51 -7.40 11.88
CA ALA A 390 -17.33 -6.02 11.44
C ALA A 390 -15.93 -5.80 10.84
N PHE A 391 -14.89 -6.28 11.52
CA PHE A 391 -13.51 -6.19 11.05
C PHE A 391 -13.29 -7.00 9.77
N GLY A 392 -13.75 -8.26 9.77
CA GLY A 392 -13.68 -9.16 8.62
C GLY A 392 -14.43 -8.64 7.40
N ALA A 393 -15.60 -8.03 7.57
CA ALA A 393 -16.36 -7.42 6.49
C ALA A 393 -15.61 -6.23 5.86
N ALA A 394 -14.94 -5.40 6.67
CA ALA A 394 -14.12 -4.30 6.16
C ALA A 394 -12.92 -4.82 5.34
N LEU A 395 -12.21 -5.84 5.85
CA LEU A 395 -11.09 -6.46 5.13
C LEU A 395 -11.54 -7.20 3.87
N PHE A 396 -12.69 -7.87 3.90
CA PHE A 396 -13.27 -8.52 2.73
C PHE A 396 -13.68 -7.50 1.67
N HIS A 397 -14.21 -6.34 2.09
CA HIS A 397 -14.50 -5.24 1.17
C HIS A 397 -13.22 -4.66 0.56
N LEU A 398 -12.12 -4.58 1.32
CA LEU A 398 -10.79 -4.21 0.79
C LEU A 398 -10.35 -5.17 -0.33
N PHE A 399 -10.45 -6.48 -0.10
CA PHE A 399 -10.15 -7.49 -1.11
C PHE A 399 -10.99 -7.28 -2.38
N ASN A 400 -12.32 -7.18 -2.24
CA ASN A 400 -13.23 -7.00 -3.37
C ASN A 400 -12.96 -5.71 -4.13
N HIS A 401 -12.75 -4.61 -3.41
CA HIS A 401 -12.40 -3.31 -3.97
C HIS A 401 -11.12 -3.40 -4.81
N ALA A 402 -10.07 -4.00 -4.28
CA ALA A 402 -8.79 -4.12 -4.98
C ALA A 402 -8.95 -4.89 -6.31
N MET A 403 -9.65 -6.04 -6.27
CA MET A 403 -9.89 -6.84 -7.47
C MET A 403 -10.75 -6.10 -8.50
N ALA A 404 -11.87 -5.51 -8.06
CA ALA A 404 -12.78 -4.78 -8.94
C ALA A 404 -12.14 -3.52 -9.54
N LYS A 405 -11.38 -2.75 -8.75
CA LYS A 405 -10.69 -1.55 -9.25
C LYS A 405 -9.53 -1.88 -10.16
N GLY A 406 -8.76 -2.92 -9.86
CA GLY A 406 -7.71 -3.39 -10.77
C GLY A 406 -8.30 -3.68 -12.15
N MET A 407 -9.41 -4.41 -12.19
CA MET A 407 -10.14 -4.69 -13.42
C MET A 407 -10.66 -3.42 -14.12
N LEU A 408 -11.35 -2.52 -13.40
CA LEU A 408 -11.93 -1.30 -13.99
C LEU A 408 -10.88 -0.35 -14.57
N PHE A 409 -9.74 -0.16 -13.90
CA PHE A 409 -8.66 0.69 -14.42
C PHE A 409 -7.97 0.07 -15.64
N MET A 410 -7.75 -1.25 -15.64
CA MET A 410 -7.21 -1.92 -16.84
C MET A 410 -8.20 -1.89 -18.01
N ALA A 411 -9.49 -2.13 -17.75
CA ALA A 411 -10.55 -2.08 -18.76
C ALA A 411 -10.72 -0.66 -19.34
N SER A 412 -10.78 0.37 -18.49
CA SER A 412 -10.82 1.76 -18.96
C SER A 412 -9.57 2.13 -19.76
N GLY A 413 -8.39 1.63 -19.37
CA GLY A 413 -7.17 1.79 -20.15
C GLY A 413 -7.25 1.18 -21.55
N SER A 414 -7.85 -0.01 -21.69
CA SER A 414 -8.11 -0.63 -22.99
C SER A 414 -9.06 0.22 -23.84
N VAL A 415 -10.14 0.74 -23.25
CA VAL A 415 -11.10 1.60 -23.99
C VAL A 415 -10.43 2.89 -24.46
N ILE A 416 -9.67 3.56 -23.58
CA ILE A 416 -8.96 4.80 -23.92
C ILE A 416 -7.95 4.56 -25.04
N HIS A 417 -7.24 3.43 -25.00
CA HIS A 417 -6.26 3.06 -26.02
C HIS A 417 -6.94 2.85 -27.39
N GLU A 418 -8.00 2.05 -27.45
CA GLU A 418 -8.74 1.77 -28.70
C GLU A 418 -9.40 3.02 -29.28
N VAL A 419 -10.01 3.87 -28.46
CA VAL A 419 -10.65 5.12 -28.93
C VAL A 419 -9.62 6.10 -29.49
N HIS A 420 -8.42 6.16 -28.90
CA HIS A 420 -7.35 7.02 -29.40
C HIS A 420 -6.84 6.53 -30.77
N HIS A 421 -6.68 5.21 -30.95
CA HIS A 421 -6.36 4.62 -32.25
C HIS A 421 -7.45 4.89 -33.28
N ALA A 422 -8.72 4.68 -32.91
CA ALA A 422 -9.86 4.95 -33.80
C ALA A 422 -9.92 6.41 -34.25
N HIS A 423 -9.68 7.36 -33.34
CA HIS A 423 -9.63 8.79 -33.67
C HIS A 423 -8.49 9.10 -34.64
N HIS A 424 -7.28 8.59 -34.40
CA HIS A 424 -6.16 8.77 -35.34
C HIS A 424 -6.45 8.16 -36.72
N HIS A 425 -7.07 6.98 -36.78
CA HIS A 425 -7.46 6.37 -38.06
C HIS A 425 -8.47 7.21 -38.85
N LEU A 426 -9.46 7.81 -38.18
CA LEU A 426 -10.45 8.67 -38.84
C LEU A 426 -9.82 9.95 -39.40
N HIS A 427 -8.98 10.64 -38.61
CA HIS A 427 -8.33 11.88 -39.07
C HIS A 427 -7.25 11.67 -40.13
N HIS A 428 -6.65 10.47 -40.21
CA HIS A 428 -5.78 10.14 -41.35
C HIS A 428 -6.53 9.91 -42.66
N HIS A 429 -7.83 9.58 -42.61
CA HIS A 429 -8.65 9.46 -43.82
C HIS A 429 -9.13 10.82 -44.35
N ASP A 430 -9.40 11.79 -43.47
CA ASP A 430 -9.86 13.13 -43.89
C ASP A 430 -8.77 13.96 -44.58
N HIS A 431 -7.48 13.69 -44.32
CA HIS A 431 -6.37 14.40 -44.98
C HIS A 431 -5.98 13.85 -46.36
N HIS A 432 -6.60 12.77 -46.82
CA HIS A 432 -6.34 12.22 -48.16
C HIS A 432 -7.35 12.66 -49.23
N ASP A 433 -8.46 13.31 -48.85
CA ASP A 433 -9.51 13.74 -49.79
C ASP A 433 -9.42 15.23 -50.19
N ASP A 434 -8.52 16.03 -49.59
CA ASP A 434 -8.41 17.47 -49.85
C ASP A 434 -7.36 17.87 -50.92
N ASP A 435 -6.64 16.93 -51.55
CA ASP A 435 -5.62 17.22 -52.58
C ASP A 435 -6.14 17.16 -54.04
N HIS A 436 -7.47 17.14 -54.24
CA HIS A 436 -8.05 17.05 -55.59
C HIS A 436 -9.20 18.03 -55.85
N HIS A 437 -8.99 19.33 -55.67
CA HIS A 437 -9.79 20.35 -56.39
C HIS A 437 -8.95 21.60 -56.73
N GLU A 438 -8.38 21.59 -57.94
CA GLU A 438 -8.13 22.80 -58.76
C GLU A 438 -9.45 23.45 -59.19
#